data_AF-A0A915K9B2-F1
#
_entry.id   AF-A0A915K9B2-F1
#
_cell.length_a   1.000
_cell.length_b   1.000
_cell.length_c   1.000
_cell.angle_alpha   90.00
_cell.angle_beta   90.00
_cell.angle_gamma   90.00
#
_symmetry.space_group_name_H-M   'P 1'
#
loop_
_entity.id
_entity.type
_entity.pdbx_description
1 polymer ?
#
loop_
_entity_poly.entity_id
_entity_poly.type
_entity_poly.pdbx_seq_one_letter_code
_entity_poly.pdbx_strand_id
1 'polypeptide(L)'
;MEKRIELELRGKTAGEVKELNLDNCRAPQLEGLTDEFKELEMLSLINVGLTSLKGFPSLPNLKRLELSDNRLTGGLEHLSGCPGITHVNLSGNKIQSIDTLEPLKQLKKLKSLDLFNCEVTTKEDYRDKVFELIPHLKYLDGFDKDENDCEEDSVDFNDADEDEEDDEEVEHDDDDEGADEDEENEDDDEENGDDEDGEEEASSGANNRGKKRKHEDETSQ
;
A
#
# COMPACT_ATOMS: atom_id res chain seq x y z
N MET A 1 -5.04 -20.51 -9.27
CA MET A 1 -4.16 -19.45 -9.83
C MET A 1 -2.69 -19.89 -9.78
N GLU A 2 -2.23 -20.46 -8.65
CA GLU A 2 -0.88 -21.04 -8.44
C GLU A 2 -0.24 -21.76 -9.64
N LYS A 3 -0.92 -22.72 -10.26
CA LYS A 3 -0.35 -23.45 -11.42
C LYS A 3 0.00 -22.53 -12.59
N ARG A 4 -0.74 -21.44 -12.81
CA ARG A 4 -0.41 -20.47 -13.85
C ARG A 4 0.82 -19.66 -13.44
N ILE A 5 0.89 -19.24 -12.18
CA ILE A 5 2.05 -18.54 -11.63
C ILE A 5 3.30 -19.37 -11.86
N GLU A 6 3.30 -20.66 -11.49
CA GLU A 6 4.45 -21.57 -11.72
C GLU A 6 4.88 -21.63 -13.20
N LEU A 7 3.92 -21.59 -14.13
CA LEU A 7 4.22 -21.58 -15.57
C LEU A 7 4.81 -20.25 -16.03
N GLU A 8 4.33 -19.11 -15.52
CA GLU A 8 4.84 -17.79 -15.86
C GLU A 8 6.22 -17.50 -15.25
N LEU A 9 6.52 -18.07 -14.09
CA LEU A 9 7.85 -17.97 -13.48
C LEU A 9 8.95 -18.52 -14.40
N ARG A 10 8.65 -19.51 -15.26
CA ARG A 10 9.61 -20.12 -16.22
C ARG A 10 10.96 -20.51 -15.60
N GLY A 11 10.96 -20.91 -14.33
CA GLY A 11 12.16 -21.29 -13.58
C GLY A 11 12.92 -20.13 -12.92
N LYS A 12 12.43 -18.89 -13.02
CA LYS A 12 12.85 -17.76 -12.19
C LYS A 12 12.22 -17.85 -10.81
N THR A 13 12.82 -17.16 -9.85
CA THR A 13 12.19 -16.95 -8.53
C THR A 13 11.15 -15.82 -8.61
N ALA A 14 10.16 -15.82 -7.71
CA ALA A 14 9.11 -14.80 -7.69
C ALA A 14 9.67 -13.37 -7.59
N GLY A 15 10.77 -13.19 -6.84
CA GLY A 15 11.44 -11.90 -6.68
C GLY A 15 12.23 -11.40 -7.88
N GLU A 16 12.32 -12.16 -8.98
CA GLU A 16 13.01 -11.71 -10.21
C GLU A 16 12.03 -11.36 -11.34
N VAL A 17 10.73 -11.52 -11.09
CA VAL A 17 9.69 -11.33 -12.10
C VAL A 17 9.17 -9.91 -12.05
N LYS A 18 9.34 -9.20 -13.17
CA LYS A 18 8.85 -7.83 -13.38
C LYS A 18 7.46 -7.75 -13.98
N GLU A 19 7.06 -8.77 -14.74
CA GLU A 19 5.77 -8.81 -15.41
C GLU A 19 5.13 -10.17 -15.20
N LEU A 20 3.86 -10.18 -14.78
CA LEU A 20 3.12 -11.40 -14.52
C LEU A 20 1.73 -11.31 -15.16
N ASN A 21 1.47 -12.19 -16.12
CA ASN A 21 0.17 -12.30 -16.77
C ASN A 21 -0.58 -13.54 -16.26
N LEU A 22 -1.71 -13.31 -15.61
CA LEU A 22 -2.60 -14.34 -15.05
C LEU A 22 -3.98 -14.30 -15.69
N ASP A 23 -4.09 -13.76 -16.90
CA ASP A 23 -5.37 -13.57 -17.57
C ASP A 23 -6.10 -14.89 -17.81
N ASN A 24 -7.43 -14.81 -17.81
CA ASN A 24 -8.33 -15.94 -18.06
C ASN A 24 -8.14 -17.12 -17.10
N CYS A 25 -7.45 -16.92 -15.97
CA CYS A 25 -7.26 -17.95 -14.96
C CYS A 25 -8.39 -17.89 -13.95
N ARG A 26 -9.47 -18.64 -14.17
CA ARG A 26 -10.66 -18.59 -13.31
C ARG A 26 -10.31 -18.80 -11.82
N ALA A 27 -10.35 -17.73 -11.04
CA ALA A 27 -10.05 -17.69 -9.62
C ALA A 27 -10.88 -16.58 -8.97
N PRO A 28 -11.91 -16.92 -8.17
CA PRO A 28 -12.78 -15.91 -7.55
C PRO A 28 -12.06 -15.10 -6.46
N GLN A 29 -10.93 -15.61 -5.97
CA GLN A 29 -10.06 -15.03 -4.95
C GLN A 29 -8.61 -15.14 -5.40
N LEU A 30 -7.76 -14.27 -4.85
CA LEU A 30 -6.31 -14.30 -5.10
C LEU A 30 -5.68 -15.46 -4.33
N GLU A 31 -4.94 -16.31 -5.04
CA GLU A 31 -4.26 -17.49 -4.48
C GLU A 31 -2.89 -17.63 -5.14
N GLY A 32 -1.84 -17.77 -4.33
CA GLY A 32 -0.47 -17.96 -4.80
C GLY A 32 0.29 -16.68 -5.18
N LEU A 33 -0.38 -15.53 -5.19
CA LEU A 33 0.29 -14.22 -5.28
C LEU A 33 0.68 -13.79 -3.86
N THR A 34 1.96 -13.54 -3.61
CA THR A 34 2.53 -13.27 -2.29
C THR A 34 3.42 -12.02 -2.32
N ASP A 35 3.89 -11.56 -1.17
CA ASP A 35 4.83 -10.43 -1.06
C ASP A 35 6.25 -10.76 -1.58
N GLU A 36 6.47 -11.97 -2.10
CA GLU A 36 7.76 -12.37 -2.70
C GLU A 36 8.00 -11.73 -4.07
N PHE A 37 6.95 -11.28 -4.74
CA PHE A 37 6.98 -10.61 -6.05
C PHE A 37 7.44 -9.15 -5.96
N LYS A 38 8.54 -8.90 -5.23
CA LYS A 38 8.99 -7.55 -4.86
C LYS A 38 9.40 -6.69 -6.06
N GLU A 39 9.90 -7.31 -7.12
CA GLU A 39 10.32 -6.63 -8.35
C GLU A 39 9.20 -6.51 -9.39
N LEU A 40 7.97 -6.92 -9.05
CA LEU A 40 6.86 -6.93 -10.00
C LEU A 40 6.41 -5.50 -10.31
N GLU A 41 6.49 -5.10 -11.57
CA GLU A 41 6.13 -3.79 -12.09
C GLU A 41 4.79 -3.81 -12.84
N MET A 42 4.43 -4.94 -13.46
CA MET A 42 3.17 -5.14 -14.18
C MET A 42 2.47 -6.43 -13.75
N LEU A 43 1.20 -6.32 -13.37
CA LEU A 43 0.34 -7.46 -13.06
C LEU A 43 -0.94 -7.40 -13.90
N SER A 44 -1.19 -8.47 -14.65
CA SER A 44 -2.41 -8.64 -15.42
C SER A 44 -3.29 -9.74 -14.85
N LEU A 45 -4.52 -9.39 -14.50
CA LEU A 45 -5.55 -10.25 -13.92
C LEU A 45 -6.87 -10.08 -14.68
N ILE A 46 -6.83 -10.06 -16.01
CA ILE A 46 -8.00 -9.82 -16.86
C ILE A 46 -8.88 -11.07 -16.93
N ASN A 47 -10.19 -10.91 -16.77
CA ASN A 47 -11.19 -11.98 -16.90
C ASN A 47 -10.88 -13.22 -16.03
N VAL A 48 -10.41 -12.98 -14.80
CA VAL A 48 -10.07 -14.01 -13.81
C VAL A 48 -11.32 -14.40 -12.99
N GLY A 49 -12.33 -13.52 -12.98
CA GLY A 49 -13.57 -13.71 -12.24
C GLY A 49 -13.47 -13.32 -10.77
N LEU A 50 -12.50 -12.47 -10.43
CA LEU A 50 -12.29 -11.95 -9.07
C LEU A 50 -13.53 -11.21 -8.57
N THR A 51 -13.95 -11.51 -7.34
CA THR A 51 -15.04 -10.80 -6.66
C THR A 51 -14.55 -9.88 -5.55
N SER A 52 -13.29 -10.01 -5.16
CA SER A 52 -12.66 -9.22 -4.09
C SER A 52 -11.14 -9.20 -4.28
N LEU A 53 -10.50 -8.12 -3.86
CA LEU A 53 -9.04 -7.98 -3.75
C LEU A 53 -8.52 -8.38 -2.36
N LYS A 54 -9.34 -9.03 -1.53
CA LYS A 54 -8.88 -9.47 -0.21
C LYS A 54 -7.67 -10.39 -0.34
N GLY A 55 -6.61 -10.05 0.40
CA GLY A 55 -5.34 -10.77 0.34
C GLY A 55 -4.45 -10.37 -0.84
N PHE A 56 -4.72 -9.22 -1.48
CA PHE A 56 -3.77 -8.63 -2.42
C PHE A 56 -2.45 -8.35 -1.68
N PRO A 57 -1.31 -8.79 -2.23
CA PRO A 57 -0.01 -8.66 -1.56
C PRO A 57 0.52 -7.23 -1.61
N SER A 58 1.53 -6.97 -0.78
CA SER A 58 2.29 -5.73 -0.81
C SER A 58 3.34 -5.80 -1.92
N LEU A 59 3.15 -5.00 -2.98
CA LEU A 59 4.00 -4.99 -4.16
C LEU A 59 4.54 -3.56 -4.38
N PRO A 60 5.66 -3.19 -3.75
CA PRO A 60 6.12 -1.81 -3.69
C PRO A 60 6.50 -1.23 -5.06
N ASN A 61 6.98 -2.08 -5.97
CA ASN A 61 7.40 -1.69 -7.32
C ASN A 61 6.28 -1.82 -8.37
N LEU A 62 5.07 -2.23 -7.99
CA LEU A 62 3.98 -2.42 -8.95
C LEU A 62 3.53 -1.08 -9.50
N LYS A 63 3.69 -0.88 -10.82
CA LYS A 63 3.32 0.35 -11.53
C LYS A 63 1.99 0.21 -12.27
N ARG A 64 1.74 -0.95 -12.88
CA ARG A 64 0.55 -1.20 -13.71
C ARG A 64 -0.24 -2.42 -13.24
N LEU A 65 -1.55 -2.22 -13.05
CA LEU A 65 -2.48 -3.25 -12.60
C LEU A 65 -3.70 -3.33 -13.52
N GLU A 66 -3.82 -4.44 -14.26
CA GLU A 66 -4.98 -4.74 -15.09
C GLU A 66 -5.95 -5.65 -14.34
N LEU A 67 -7.14 -5.15 -14.05
CA LEU A 67 -8.22 -5.88 -13.37
C LEU A 67 -9.50 -5.93 -14.21
N SER A 68 -9.39 -5.73 -15.52
CA SER A 68 -10.58 -5.65 -16.38
C SER A 68 -11.36 -6.98 -16.45
N ASP A 69 -12.65 -6.87 -16.76
CA ASP A 69 -13.58 -8.01 -16.91
C ASP A 69 -13.66 -8.92 -15.68
N ASN A 70 -13.55 -8.34 -14.49
CA ASN A 70 -13.79 -9.05 -13.22
C ASN A 70 -15.18 -8.72 -12.66
N ARG A 71 -15.41 -9.03 -11.38
CA ARG A 71 -16.70 -8.84 -10.69
C ARG A 71 -16.52 -8.02 -9.41
N LEU A 72 -15.51 -7.16 -9.37
CA LEU A 72 -15.20 -6.33 -8.22
C LEU A 72 -16.32 -5.30 -8.01
N THR A 73 -16.77 -5.16 -6.77
CA THR A 73 -17.74 -4.13 -6.35
C THR A 73 -17.09 -3.10 -5.41
N GLY A 74 -15.79 -3.22 -5.14
CA GLY A 74 -15.01 -2.46 -4.17
C GLY A 74 -13.84 -3.26 -3.63
N GLY A 75 -13.39 -2.96 -2.40
CA GLY A 75 -12.22 -3.61 -1.80
C GLY A 75 -10.89 -3.02 -2.27
N LEU A 76 -10.90 -1.78 -2.77
CA LEU A 76 -9.72 -1.11 -3.32
C LEU A 76 -8.71 -0.70 -2.23
N GLU A 77 -9.11 -0.70 -0.96
CA GLU A 77 -8.24 -0.51 0.20
C GLU A 77 -7.11 -1.55 0.29
N HIS A 78 -7.31 -2.71 -0.32
CA HIS A 78 -6.27 -3.75 -0.41
C HIS A 78 -5.11 -3.38 -1.34
N LEU A 79 -5.22 -2.32 -2.13
CA LEU A 79 -4.14 -1.81 -2.98
C LEU A 79 -3.18 -0.87 -2.23
N SER A 80 -3.46 -0.53 -0.97
CA SER A 80 -2.64 0.38 -0.15
C SER A 80 -1.18 -0.06 0.03
N GLY A 81 -0.89 -1.37 -0.07
CA GLY A 81 0.47 -1.92 -0.06
C GLY A 81 1.26 -1.74 -1.36
N CYS A 82 0.69 -1.08 -2.37
CA CYS A 82 1.30 -0.88 -3.69
C CYS A 82 1.44 0.62 -4.01
N PRO A 83 2.28 1.38 -3.27
CA PRO A 83 2.37 2.83 -3.41
C PRO A 83 2.91 3.30 -4.77
N GLY A 84 3.59 2.42 -5.51
CA GLY A 84 4.16 2.69 -6.84
C GLY A 84 3.15 2.67 -7.99
N ILE A 85 1.88 2.33 -7.73
CA ILE A 85 0.88 2.18 -8.80
C ILE A 85 0.63 3.53 -9.48
N THR A 86 0.82 3.55 -10.79
CA THR A 86 0.56 4.69 -11.68
C THR A 86 -0.64 4.45 -12.59
N HIS A 87 -0.94 3.20 -12.90
CA HIS A 87 -2.00 2.81 -13.84
C HIS A 87 -2.85 1.69 -13.27
N VAL A 88 -4.18 1.91 -13.20
CA VAL A 88 -5.15 0.89 -12.81
C VAL A 88 -6.28 0.82 -13.81
N ASN A 89 -6.54 -0.38 -14.33
CA ASN A 89 -7.70 -0.63 -15.18
C ASN A 89 -8.72 -1.48 -14.44
N LEU A 90 -9.89 -0.90 -14.13
CA LEU A 90 -11.04 -1.53 -13.50
C LEU A 90 -12.21 -1.71 -14.49
N SER A 91 -11.99 -1.55 -15.78
CA SER A 91 -13.06 -1.66 -16.78
C SER A 91 -13.83 -2.99 -16.72
N GLY A 92 -15.13 -2.96 -17.01
CA GLY A 92 -15.98 -4.16 -16.99
C GLY A 92 -16.21 -4.78 -15.60
N ASN A 93 -15.89 -4.07 -14.51
CA ASN A 93 -16.24 -4.47 -13.14
C ASN A 93 -17.63 -3.96 -12.72
N LYS A 94 -18.02 -4.24 -11.47
CA LYS A 94 -19.32 -3.88 -10.88
C LYS A 94 -19.21 -2.73 -9.89
N ILE A 95 -18.38 -1.74 -10.19
CA ILE A 95 -18.25 -0.53 -9.37
C ILE A 95 -19.47 0.36 -9.61
N GLN A 96 -20.24 0.64 -8.54
CA GLN A 96 -21.54 1.32 -8.64
C GLN A 96 -21.54 2.75 -8.08
N SER A 97 -20.65 3.07 -7.14
CA SER A 97 -20.57 4.39 -6.50
C SER A 97 -19.17 4.98 -6.62
N ILE A 98 -19.11 6.31 -6.64
CA ILE A 98 -17.87 7.08 -6.57
C ILE A 98 -17.15 6.84 -5.25
N ASP A 99 -17.89 6.70 -4.14
CA ASP A 99 -17.32 6.47 -2.81
C ASP A 99 -16.49 5.18 -2.73
N THR A 100 -16.80 4.20 -3.59
CA THR A 100 -16.03 2.95 -3.69
C THR A 100 -14.59 3.18 -4.14
N LEU A 101 -14.33 4.30 -4.81
CA LEU A 101 -13.00 4.71 -5.30
C LEU A 101 -12.18 5.46 -4.26
N GLU A 102 -12.76 5.85 -3.12
CA GLU A 102 -12.10 6.65 -2.08
C GLU A 102 -10.73 6.08 -1.65
N PRO A 103 -10.54 4.75 -1.49
CA PRO A 103 -9.24 4.20 -1.14
C PRO A 103 -8.12 4.50 -2.14
N LEU A 104 -8.44 4.73 -3.42
CA LEU A 104 -7.45 5.06 -4.46
C LEU A 104 -6.78 6.41 -4.21
N LYS A 105 -7.37 7.31 -3.42
CA LYS A 105 -6.76 8.59 -3.01
C LYS A 105 -5.44 8.43 -2.25
N GLN A 106 -5.20 7.24 -1.67
CA GLN A 106 -3.95 6.91 -0.98
C GLN A 106 -2.81 6.61 -1.96
N LEU A 107 -3.11 6.22 -3.20
CA LEU A 107 -2.12 5.91 -4.24
C LEU A 107 -1.62 7.20 -4.88
N LYS A 108 -0.73 7.92 -4.20
CA LYS A 108 -0.26 9.26 -4.60
C LYS A 108 0.36 9.32 -5.99
N LYS A 109 0.93 8.21 -6.47
CA LYS A 109 1.52 8.09 -7.81
C LYS A 109 0.50 7.71 -8.90
N LEU A 110 -0.79 7.52 -8.58
CA LEU A 110 -1.81 7.11 -9.55
C LEU A 110 -2.08 8.23 -10.57
N LYS A 111 -1.69 7.98 -11.83
CA LYS A 111 -1.84 8.92 -12.95
C LYS A 111 -3.03 8.57 -13.85
N SER A 112 -3.33 7.28 -14.04
CA SER A 112 -4.39 6.82 -14.95
C SER A 112 -5.32 5.80 -14.30
N LEU A 113 -6.62 5.99 -14.49
CA LEU A 113 -7.68 5.11 -14.01
C LEU A 113 -8.70 4.85 -15.12
N ASP A 114 -8.96 3.58 -15.43
CA ASP A 114 -10.01 3.18 -16.36
C ASP A 114 -11.17 2.52 -15.62
N LEU A 115 -12.37 3.03 -15.81
CA LEU A 115 -13.63 2.53 -15.24
C LEU A 115 -14.67 2.24 -16.33
N PHE A 116 -14.28 2.27 -17.60
CA PHE A 116 -15.15 1.99 -18.73
C PHE A 116 -16.00 0.73 -18.50
N ASN A 117 -17.27 0.79 -18.89
CA ASN A 117 -18.22 -0.32 -18.69
C ASN A 117 -18.45 -0.72 -17.21
N CYS A 118 -18.22 0.19 -16.25
CA CYS A 118 -18.71 0.07 -14.87
C CYS A 118 -20.01 0.87 -14.69
N GLU A 119 -20.87 0.48 -13.74
CA GLU A 119 -22.14 1.17 -13.46
C GLU A 119 -21.94 2.63 -13.01
N VAL A 120 -20.81 2.93 -12.35
CA VAL A 120 -20.45 4.28 -11.89
C VAL A 120 -20.33 5.30 -13.05
N THR A 121 -19.98 4.85 -14.25
CA THR A 121 -19.85 5.72 -15.44
C THR A 121 -21.18 6.31 -15.90
N THR A 122 -22.31 5.74 -15.47
CA THR A 122 -23.65 6.23 -15.80
C THR A 122 -24.15 7.32 -14.85
N LYS A 123 -23.38 7.67 -13.82
CA LYS A 123 -23.76 8.68 -12.83
C LYS A 123 -23.56 10.09 -13.40
N GLU A 124 -24.41 11.01 -12.98
CA GLU A 124 -24.27 12.44 -13.30
C GLU A 124 -22.97 12.99 -12.72
N ASP A 125 -22.27 13.81 -13.51
CA ASP A 125 -20.98 14.43 -13.18
C ASP A 125 -19.92 13.42 -12.74
N TYR A 126 -19.99 12.18 -13.27
CA TYR A 126 -19.08 11.09 -12.92
C TYR A 126 -17.61 11.53 -13.02
N ARG A 127 -17.19 12.10 -14.15
CA ARG A 127 -15.80 12.52 -14.37
C ARG A 127 -15.36 13.57 -13.36
N ASP A 128 -16.15 14.63 -13.20
CA ASP A 128 -15.83 15.73 -12.28
C ASP A 128 -15.70 15.23 -10.84
N LYS A 129 -16.60 14.35 -10.39
CA LYS A 129 -16.56 13.77 -9.05
C LYS A 129 -15.36 12.85 -8.84
N VAL A 130 -14.94 12.09 -9.85
CA VAL A 130 -13.73 11.27 -9.76
C VAL A 130 -12.48 12.15 -9.66
N PHE A 131 -12.37 13.20 -10.49
CA PHE A 131 -11.26 14.14 -10.41
C PHE A 131 -11.25 14.95 -9.10
N GLU A 132 -12.41 15.26 -8.52
CA GLU A 132 -12.50 15.88 -7.19
C GLU A 132 -12.05 14.91 -6.08
N LEU A 133 -12.43 13.65 -6.17
CA LEU A 133 -12.07 12.61 -5.20
C LEU A 133 -10.57 12.28 -5.25
N ILE A 134 -10.00 12.20 -6.45
CA ILE A 134 -8.62 11.82 -6.74
C ILE A 134 -7.95 12.98 -7.50
N PRO A 135 -7.55 14.07 -6.81
CA PRO A 135 -7.11 15.30 -7.46
C PRO A 135 -5.76 15.20 -8.19
N HIS A 136 -4.97 14.16 -7.92
CA HIS A 136 -3.71 13.88 -8.60
C HIS A 136 -3.87 13.00 -9.85
N LEU A 137 -5.11 12.54 -10.14
CA LEU A 137 -5.37 11.74 -11.32
C LEU A 137 -5.24 12.60 -12.59
N LYS A 138 -4.41 12.15 -13.53
CA LYS A 138 -4.18 12.84 -14.80
C LYS A 138 -5.18 12.41 -15.86
N TYR A 139 -5.43 11.10 -15.96
CA TYR A 139 -6.29 10.50 -16.98
C TYR A 139 -7.38 9.63 -16.36
N LEU A 140 -8.59 9.78 -16.88
CA LEU A 140 -9.75 8.97 -16.55
C LEU A 140 -10.38 8.45 -17.86
N ASP A 141 -10.50 7.13 -17.99
CA ASP A 141 -11.03 6.47 -19.18
C ASP A 141 -10.32 6.89 -20.48
N GLY A 142 -9.01 7.10 -20.43
CA GLY A 142 -8.19 7.57 -21.54
C GLY A 142 -8.17 9.07 -21.79
N PHE A 143 -8.93 9.87 -21.05
CA PHE A 143 -9.00 11.34 -21.26
C PHE A 143 -8.63 12.11 -20.00
N ASP A 144 -7.95 13.25 -20.16
CA ASP A 144 -7.69 14.17 -19.06
C ASP A 144 -8.94 14.97 -18.64
N LYS A 145 -8.77 15.91 -17.70
CA LYS A 145 -9.86 16.76 -17.23
C LYS A 145 -10.40 17.71 -18.31
N ASP A 146 -9.56 18.07 -19.28
CA ASP A 146 -9.89 18.96 -20.39
C ASP A 146 -10.35 18.20 -21.66
N GLU A 147 -10.61 16.89 -21.53
CA GLU A 147 -11.04 15.97 -22.60
C GLU A 147 -9.99 15.72 -23.70
N ASN A 148 -8.71 15.99 -23.43
CA ASN A 148 -7.63 15.57 -24.31
C ASN A 148 -7.36 14.08 -24.12
N ASP A 149 -7.15 13.38 -25.25
CA ASP A 149 -6.78 11.97 -25.25
C ASP A 149 -5.38 11.79 -24.61
N CYS A 150 -5.13 10.63 -24.02
CA CYS A 150 -3.79 10.28 -23.59
C CYS A 150 -2.91 10.09 -24.84
N GLU A 151 -2.19 11.13 -25.21
CA GLU A 151 -1.16 11.04 -26.26
C GLU A 151 0.06 10.26 -25.76
N GLU A 152 -0.08 8.96 -25.49
CA GLU A 152 1.05 8.02 -25.41
C GLU A 152 0.58 6.55 -25.26
N ASP A 153 0.60 5.83 -26.38
CA ASP A 153 0.63 4.36 -26.47
C ASP A 153 1.91 3.73 -25.86
N SER A 154 2.67 4.48 -25.06
CA SER A 154 3.90 4.05 -24.42
C SER A 154 4.08 4.79 -23.12
N VAL A 155 3.38 4.35 -22.07
CA VAL A 155 3.82 4.62 -20.70
C VAL A 155 5.14 3.89 -20.52
N ASP A 156 6.22 4.59 -20.89
CA ASP A 156 7.58 4.09 -20.72
C ASP A 156 7.76 3.86 -19.22
N PHE A 157 7.97 2.60 -18.83
CA PHE A 157 8.20 2.20 -17.42
C PHE A 157 9.45 2.88 -16.83
N ASN A 158 10.21 3.59 -17.67
CA ASN A 158 11.34 4.45 -17.39
C ASN A 158 10.98 5.88 -16.96
N ASP A 159 9.77 6.15 -16.49
CA ASP A 159 9.57 7.27 -15.55
C ASP A 159 10.33 6.90 -14.26
N ALA A 160 11.66 6.99 -14.37
CA ALA A 160 12.65 6.83 -13.34
C ALA A 160 12.50 8.07 -12.49
N ASP A 161 11.94 7.86 -11.30
CA ASP A 161 12.00 8.73 -10.14
C ASP A 161 12.57 10.13 -10.45
N GLU A 162 11.74 11.02 -11.00
CA GLU A 162 11.82 12.41 -10.60
C GLU A 162 11.19 12.43 -9.21
N ASP A 163 12.01 12.06 -8.22
CA ASP A 163 11.84 12.45 -6.85
C ASP A 163 11.70 13.98 -6.87
N GLU A 164 10.46 14.48 -6.91
CA GLU A 164 10.19 15.79 -6.36
C GLU A 164 10.45 15.63 -4.86
N GLU A 165 11.70 15.90 -4.47
CA GLU A 165 12.05 16.35 -3.14
C GLU A 165 11.17 17.57 -2.87
N ASP A 166 9.99 17.33 -2.30
CA ASP A 166 9.18 18.33 -1.62
C ASP A 166 9.96 18.70 -0.35
N ASP A 167 11.05 19.44 -0.56
CA ASP A 167 11.77 20.19 0.44
C ASP A 167 10.79 21.29 0.86
N GLU A 168 9.92 20.99 1.82
CA GLU A 168 9.27 22.04 2.60
C GLU A 168 10.39 22.77 3.35
N GLU A 169 11.00 23.75 2.69
CA GLU A 169 11.85 24.75 3.32
C GLU A 169 11.00 25.47 4.37
N VAL A 170 11.11 25.00 5.60
CA VAL A 170 10.63 25.71 6.78
C VAL A 170 11.55 26.91 6.93
N GLU A 171 11.14 28.05 6.37
CA GLU A 171 11.77 29.35 6.58
C GLU A 171 11.89 29.59 8.09
N HIS A 172 13.08 29.36 8.65
CA HIS A 172 13.40 29.71 10.01
C HIS A 172 13.80 31.19 9.99
N ASP A 173 12.85 32.06 10.32
CA ASP A 173 13.12 33.46 10.65
C ASP A 173 14.02 33.50 11.90
N ASP A 174 15.34 33.46 11.70
CA ASP A 174 16.31 33.88 12.70
C ASP A 174 16.40 35.41 12.68
N ASP A 175 15.58 36.04 13.52
CA ASP A 175 15.73 37.44 13.90
C ASP A 175 17.06 37.62 14.66
N ASP A 176 18.07 38.03 13.90
CA ASP A 176 19.28 38.69 14.34
C ASP A 176 18.96 40.03 15.00
N GLU A 177 19.04 40.11 16.33
CA GLU A 177 19.49 41.34 17.00
C GLU A 177 20.41 41.00 18.17
N GLY A 178 21.68 41.38 18.02
CA GLY A 178 22.72 41.24 19.03
C GLY A 178 22.65 42.27 20.16
N ALA A 179 23.46 42.04 21.19
CA ALA A 179 24.44 43.00 21.73
C ALA A 179 25.02 42.49 23.07
N ASP A 180 26.30 42.80 23.24
CA ASP A 180 27.07 42.98 24.49
C ASP A 180 27.37 41.73 25.33
N GLU A 181 28.62 41.25 25.32
CA GLU A 181 29.84 41.77 25.99
C GLU A 181 29.95 41.33 27.47
N ASP A 182 31.21 41.21 27.90
CA ASP A 182 31.73 40.87 29.24
C ASP A 182 31.89 39.37 29.55
N GLU A 183 33.10 38.81 29.41
CA GLU A 183 34.33 38.95 30.22
C GLU A 183 34.44 37.93 31.36
N GLU A 184 35.54 37.17 31.27
CA GLU A 184 36.37 36.63 32.36
C GLU A 184 35.74 35.71 33.41
N ASN A 185 36.24 34.48 33.53
CA ASN A 185 37.28 34.17 34.52
C ASN A 185 37.70 32.70 34.51
N GLU A 186 38.96 32.53 34.89
CA GLU A 186 39.72 31.30 35.08
C GLU A 186 39.32 30.56 36.38
N ASP A 187 39.92 29.38 36.53
CA ASP A 187 40.30 28.72 37.78
C ASP A 187 39.39 27.62 38.40
N ASP A 188 40.00 26.43 38.37
CA ASP A 188 40.37 25.59 39.51
C ASP A 188 39.50 24.42 40.02
N ASP A 189 40.29 23.38 40.32
CA ASP A 189 40.16 22.36 41.37
C ASP A 189 39.09 21.27 41.20
N GLU A 190 39.51 20.05 40.87
CA GLU A 190 40.12 19.04 41.76
C GLU A 190 39.11 18.22 42.57
N GLU A 191 39.13 16.93 42.24
CA GLU A 191 39.16 15.79 43.16
C GLU A 191 37.91 15.29 43.93
N ASN A 192 37.82 13.96 43.87
CA ASN A 192 37.44 12.99 44.90
C ASN A 192 35.98 12.54 45.02
N GLY A 193 35.83 11.21 45.11
CA GLY A 193 34.78 10.57 45.88
C GLY A 193 34.37 9.18 45.39
N ASP A 194 35.18 8.17 45.73
CA ASP A 194 34.82 6.75 45.77
C ASP A 194 33.61 6.46 46.69
N ASP A 195 33.08 5.24 46.56
CA ASP A 195 32.41 4.35 47.56
C ASP A 195 31.10 3.77 46.99
N GLU A 196 31.10 2.52 46.51
CA GLU A 196 31.05 1.23 47.23
C GLU A 196 29.66 0.82 47.76
N ASP A 197 29.26 -0.37 47.29
CA ASP A 197 28.56 -1.46 47.97
C ASP A 197 27.09 -1.40 48.39
N GLY A 198 26.43 -2.55 48.15
CA GLY A 198 25.11 -2.88 48.68
C GLY A 198 24.51 -4.13 48.06
N GLU A 199 25.10 -5.29 48.35
CA GLU A 199 24.56 -6.63 48.07
C GLU A 199 23.25 -6.94 48.83
N GLU A 200 22.54 -7.96 48.33
CA GLU A 200 21.93 -9.09 49.07
C GLU A 200 20.45 -9.44 48.78
N GLU A 201 20.32 -10.54 48.03
CA GLU A 201 19.72 -11.82 48.41
C GLU A 201 18.20 -12.03 48.68
N ALA A 202 17.73 -13.07 47.98
CA ALA A 202 16.82 -14.16 48.37
C ALA A 202 15.49 -13.90 49.12
N SER A 203 14.40 -14.47 48.60
CA SER A 203 13.82 -15.74 49.09
C SER A 203 12.57 -16.11 48.24
N SER A 204 12.48 -17.34 47.73
CA SER A 204 11.76 -18.49 48.30
C SER A 204 10.23 -18.43 48.20
N GLY A 205 9.61 -19.48 47.65
CA GLY A 205 8.14 -19.60 47.56
C GLY A 205 7.68 -20.81 46.77
N ALA A 206 7.89 -22.00 47.31
CA ALA A 206 7.46 -23.28 46.75
C ALA A 206 5.94 -23.53 46.86
N ASN A 207 5.48 -24.48 46.03
CA ASN A 207 4.33 -25.38 46.23
C ASN A 207 2.91 -24.79 46.22
N ASN A 208 2.08 -25.27 45.28
CA ASN A 208 1.03 -26.19 45.71
C ASN A 208 0.54 -27.16 44.60
N ARG A 209 0.41 -28.42 44.99
CA ARG A 209 -0.24 -29.52 44.25
C ARG A 209 -1.72 -29.58 44.69
N GLY A 210 -2.63 -29.88 43.77
CA GLY A 210 -3.99 -30.33 44.11
C GLY A 210 -4.86 -30.57 42.88
N LYS A 211 -4.80 -31.74 42.25
CA LYS A 211 -5.76 -32.86 42.39
C LYS A 211 -7.26 -32.50 42.19
N LYS A 212 -7.74 -32.89 40.99
CA LYS A 212 -8.72 -33.99 40.75
C LYS A 212 -10.24 -33.67 40.80
N ARG A 213 -10.94 -34.28 39.81
CA ARG A 213 -12.36 -34.77 39.72
C ARG A 213 -13.30 -33.86 38.91
N LYS A 214 -13.86 -34.28 37.76
CA LYS A 214 -14.89 -35.31 37.42
C LYS A 214 -16.32 -34.96 37.87
N HIS A 215 -17.19 -34.65 36.91
CA HIS A 215 -18.57 -35.15 36.64
C HIS A 215 -19.03 -34.47 35.33
N GLU A 216 -19.54 -35.15 34.29
CA GLU A 216 -20.92 -35.70 34.15
C GLU A 216 -21.96 -34.59 34.36
N ASP A 217 -23.03 -34.42 33.59
CA ASP A 217 -23.63 -35.17 32.50
C ASP A 217 -24.73 -34.27 31.87
N GLU A 218 -25.24 -34.72 30.72
CA GLU A 218 -26.65 -34.60 30.28
C GLU A 218 -27.33 -33.26 29.92
N THR A 219 -27.63 -33.18 28.62
CA THR A 219 -28.99 -33.16 28.01
C THR A 219 -29.97 -32.01 28.28
N SER A 220 -30.31 -31.28 27.21
CA SER A 220 -31.63 -30.74 26.80
C SER A 220 -31.36 -29.67 25.73
N GLN A 221 -32.04 -29.53 24.60
CA GLN A 221 -33.28 -30.07 24.03
C GLN A 221 -33.13 -29.99 22.50
#